data_AF-A0A060Y9M4-F1
#
_entry.id   AF-A0A060Y9M4-F1
#
_cell.length_a   1.000
_cell.length_b   1.000
_cell.length_c   1.000
_cell.angle_alpha   90.00
_cell.angle_beta   90.00
_cell.angle_gamma   90.00
#
_symmetry.space_group_name_H-M   'P 1'
#
loop_
_entity.id
_entity.type
_entity.pdbx_description
1 polymer ?
#
loop_
_entity_poly.entity_id
_entity_poly.type
_entity_poly.pdbx_seq_one_letter_code
_entity_poly.pdbx_strand_id
1 'polypeptide(L)'
;MKSKLILSYGKKISDYNFLRECIRNFFPSRKCFVFPSPTTPDNMHRLDSMDEAELSGSFREVADTFCRFIFQESRMKTVIGGHTLTGEMLGHLVTTYVETIAQGNVPCLENAVLSMAKIENQAAVDEGLAVYQKGMEDVKALFPVDINQLSENHLQSETQATQAFMKRSFKDENGEFLKALAEAISNHTANLFKQNRDASEKKCKALLENLSALMDQGMKEGTYATPGGYGLYCNHHYNIVAQYRAEPKKGVRAEEVLEQFLKDKSAESYSILQADKQLTEKEKQIQGKPHLNVFFLPIRK
;
A
#
# COMPACT_ATOMS: atom_id res chain seq x y z
N MET A 1 -25.07 -40.70 -30.02
CA MET A 1 -26.53 -40.77 -30.18
C MET A 1 -27.06 -39.37 -30.51
N LYS A 2 -27.79 -39.17 -31.62
CA LYS A 2 -28.39 -37.86 -31.94
C LYS A 2 -29.82 -37.82 -31.37
N SER A 3 -30.14 -36.83 -30.53
CA SER A 3 -31.49 -36.61 -29.98
C SER A 3 -32.44 -36.14 -31.10
N LYS A 4 -33.08 -37.09 -31.79
CA LYS A 4 -33.95 -36.85 -32.94
C LYS A 4 -35.30 -36.24 -32.48
N LEU A 5 -35.64 -35.10 -33.05
CA LEU A 5 -36.96 -34.47 -32.89
C LEU A 5 -37.94 -35.05 -33.90
N ILE A 6 -39.22 -35.09 -33.54
CA ILE A 6 -40.30 -35.51 -34.42
C ILE A 6 -40.95 -34.25 -35.00
N LEU A 7 -40.96 -34.11 -36.33
CA LEU A 7 -41.57 -32.98 -37.04
C LEU A 7 -43.06 -33.25 -37.27
N SER A 8 -43.86 -33.16 -36.21
CA SER A 8 -45.31 -33.36 -36.24
C SER A 8 -45.96 -32.63 -35.05
N TYR A 9 -47.29 -32.48 -35.09
CA TYR A 9 -48.06 -31.70 -34.14
C TYR A 9 -48.95 -32.59 -33.26
N GLY A 10 -48.97 -32.33 -31.96
CA GLY A 10 -49.80 -33.02 -30.97
C GLY A 10 -49.17 -33.04 -29.59
N LYS A 11 -49.99 -33.11 -28.53
CA LYS A 11 -49.54 -33.03 -27.12
C LYS A 11 -48.42 -34.05 -26.80
N LYS A 12 -48.62 -35.32 -27.14
CA LYS A 12 -47.62 -36.38 -26.93
C LYS A 12 -46.30 -36.11 -27.66
N ILE A 13 -46.35 -35.46 -28.82
CA ILE A 13 -45.17 -35.12 -29.64
C ILE A 13 -44.45 -33.91 -29.04
N SER A 14 -45.21 -32.93 -28.56
CA SER A 14 -44.68 -31.79 -27.81
C SER A 14 -43.98 -32.25 -26.53
N ASP A 15 -44.59 -33.12 -25.74
CA ASP A 15 -43.97 -33.70 -24.53
C ASP A 15 -42.67 -34.48 -24.86
N TYR A 16 -42.69 -35.26 -25.95
CA TYR A 16 -41.51 -35.99 -26.43
C TYR A 16 -40.37 -35.05 -26.89
N ASN A 17 -40.71 -33.96 -27.61
CA ASN A 17 -39.73 -33.02 -28.13
C ASN A 17 -39.19 -32.10 -27.04
N PHE A 18 -40.03 -31.66 -26.09
CA PHE A 18 -39.68 -30.70 -25.06
C PHE A 18 -38.41 -31.09 -24.29
N LEU A 19 -38.36 -32.31 -23.75
CA LEU A 19 -37.17 -32.78 -23.01
C LEU A 19 -35.90 -32.82 -23.89
N ARG A 20 -36.05 -33.21 -25.17
CA ARG A 20 -34.93 -33.26 -26.12
C ARG A 20 -34.46 -31.86 -26.47
N GLU A 21 -35.37 -30.92 -26.63
CA GLU A 21 -35.06 -29.51 -26.86
C GLU A 21 -34.34 -28.91 -25.65
N CYS A 22 -34.80 -29.14 -24.43
CA CYS A 22 -34.11 -28.72 -23.21
C CYS A 22 -32.66 -29.25 -23.17
N ILE A 23 -32.44 -30.55 -23.40
CA ILE A 23 -31.08 -31.12 -23.44
C ILE A 23 -30.24 -30.47 -24.54
N ARG A 24 -30.84 -30.25 -25.72
CA ARG A 24 -30.13 -29.65 -26.86
C ARG A 24 -29.76 -28.18 -26.63
N ASN A 25 -30.61 -27.44 -25.96
CA ASN A 25 -30.48 -25.99 -25.79
C ASN A 25 -29.65 -25.64 -24.56
N PHE A 26 -29.80 -26.37 -23.45
CA PHE A 26 -29.07 -26.10 -22.21
C PHE A 26 -27.66 -26.71 -22.21
N PHE A 27 -27.42 -27.79 -22.97
CA PHE A 27 -26.12 -28.46 -23.05
C PHE A 27 -25.61 -28.50 -24.50
N PRO A 28 -24.92 -27.44 -24.97
CA PRO A 28 -24.51 -27.32 -26.36
C PRO A 28 -23.54 -28.44 -26.78
N SER A 29 -22.56 -28.75 -25.93
CA SER A 29 -21.66 -29.89 -26.09
C SER A 29 -22.21 -31.14 -25.41
N ARG A 30 -22.28 -32.25 -26.14
CA ARG A 30 -22.79 -33.54 -25.65
C ARG A 30 -21.93 -34.68 -26.19
N LYS A 31 -21.52 -35.58 -25.31
CA LYS A 31 -20.83 -36.84 -25.61
C LYS A 31 -21.61 -37.99 -24.97
N CYS A 32 -21.57 -39.16 -25.58
CA CYS A 32 -22.26 -40.36 -25.09
C CYS A 32 -21.28 -41.53 -25.11
N PHE A 33 -21.20 -42.23 -23.98
CA PHE A 33 -20.43 -43.46 -23.78
C PHE A 33 -21.42 -44.57 -23.44
N VAL A 34 -21.15 -45.79 -23.93
CA VAL A 34 -22.00 -46.95 -23.68
C VAL A 34 -21.15 -47.97 -22.95
N PHE A 35 -21.51 -48.27 -21.71
CA PHE A 35 -20.79 -49.19 -20.86
C PHE A 35 -21.40 -50.59 -20.97
N PRO A 36 -20.60 -51.64 -21.24
CA PRO A 36 -21.06 -53.02 -21.07
C PRO A 36 -21.24 -53.34 -19.57
N SER A 37 -21.80 -54.50 -19.23
CA SER A 37 -21.92 -54.90 -17.82
C SER A 37 -20.52 -55.00 -17.19
N PRO A 38 -20.30 -54.41 -15.99
CA PRO A 38 -18.99 -54.43 -15.33
C PRO A 38 -18.61 -55.84 -14.89
N THR A 39 -19.59 -56.68 -14.57
CA THR A 39 -19.41 -58.08 -14.15
C THR A 39 -20.68 -58.89 -14.45
N THR A 40 -20.70 -60.16 -14.04
CA THR A 40 -21.88 -61.05 -14.13
C THR A 40 -22.97 -60.63 -13.13
N PRO A 41 -24.26 -60.95 -13.38
CA PRO A 41 -25.33 -60.62 -12.44
C PRO A 41 -25.10 -61.12 -11.01
N ASP A 42 -24.53 -62.32 -10.86
CA ASP A 42 -24.27 -62.94 -9.56
C ASP A 42 -23.27 -62.13 -8.72
N ASN A 43 -22.32 -61.44 -9.36
CA ASN A 43 -21.30 -60.64 -8.67
C ASN A 43 -21.71 -59.18 -8.43
N MET A 44 -22.81 -58.72 -9.03
CA MET A 44 -23.21 -57.30 -9.01
C MET A 44 -23.43 -56.75 -7.59
N HIS A 45 -23.92 -57.57 -6.67
CA HIS A 45 -24.17 -57.19 -5.27
C HIS A 45 -22.90 -56.85 -4.48
N ARG A 46 -21.71 -57.21 -4.98
CA ARG A 46 -20.41 -56.95 -4.36
C ARG A 46 -19.55 -55.96 -5.14
N LEU A 47 -20.09 -55.32 -6.18
CA LEU A 47 -19.34 -54.51 -7.14
C LEU A 47 -18.38 -53.49 -6.48
N ASP A 48 -18.83 -52.77 -5.45
CA ASP A 48 -18.02 -51.76 -4.74
C ASP A 48 -16.81 -52.34 -3.97
N SER A 49 -16.82 -53.66 -3.72
CA SER A 49 -15.77 -54.39 -3.00
C SER A 49 -14.90 -55.28 -3.90
N MET A 50 -15.20 -55.33 -5.20
CA MET A 50 -14.45 -56.12 -6.18
C MET A 50 -13.16 -55.42 -6.58
N ASP A 51 -12.11 -56.19 -6.83
CA ASP A 51 -10.88 -55.66 -7.41
C ASP A 51 -11.10 -55.34 -8.90
N GLU A 52 -10.38 -54.33 -9.41
CA GLU A 52 -10.46 -53.96 -10.83
C GLU A 52 -10.04 -55.12 -11.76
N ALA A 53 -9.20 -56.05 -11.28
CA ALA A 53 -8.84 -57.26 -12.01
C ALA A 53 -10.02 -58.21 -12.26
N GLU A 54 -11.04 -58.19 -11.39
CA GLU A 54 -12.23 -59.02 -11.47
C GLU A 54 -13.30 -58.44 -12.40
N LEU A 55 -13.15 -57.18 -12.83
CA LEU A 55 -14.08 -56.54 -13.76
C LEU A 55 -13.86 -57.01 -15.20
N SER A 56 -14.94 -57.01 -15.96
CA SER A 56 -14.91 -57.31 -17.39
C SER A 56 -13.92 -56.43 -18.13
N GLY A 57 -13.04 -57.04 -18.95
CA GLY A 57 -12.07 -56.31 -19.77
C GLY A 57 -12.71 -55.27 -20.70
N SER A 58 -13.84 -55.60 -21.32
CA SER A 58 -14.56 -54.68 -22.22
C SER A 58 -15.19 -53.51 -21.47
N PHE A 59 -15.57 -53.69 -20.19
CA PHE A 59 -16.01 -52.59 -19.35
C PHE A 59 -14.86 -51.66 -19.02
N ARG A 60 -13.73 -52.23 -18.58
CA ARG A 60 -12.53 -51.46 -18.22
C ARG A 60 -12.00 -50.62 -19.38
N GLU A 61 -11.99 -51.16 -20.59
CA GLU A 61 -11.56 -50.43 -21.78
C GLU A 61 -12.42 -49.17 -22.04
N VAL A 62 -13.74 -49.30 -21.90
CA VAL A 62 -14.66 -48.16 -22.05
C VAL A 62 -14.51 -47.19 -20.88
N ALA A 63 -14.35 -47.69 -19.66
CA ALA A 63 -14.16 -46.86 -18.46
C ALA A 63 -12.88 -46.03 -18.54
N ASP A 64 -11.76 -46.64 -18.94
CA ASP A 64 -10.50 -45.93 -19.13
C ASP A 64 -10.62 -44.87 -20.24
N THR A 65 -11.26 -45.22 -21.36
CA THR A 65 -11.54 -44.27 -22.44
C THR A 65 -12.41 -43.10 -21.98
N PHE A 66 -13.42 -43.37 -21.14
CA PHE A 66 -14.26 -42.35 -20.53
C PHE A 66 -13.46 -41.44 -19.59
N CYS A 67 -12.70 -42.01 -18.65
CA CYS A 67 -11.88 -41.26 -17.71
C CYS A 67 -10.88 -40.35 -18.44
N ARG A 68 -10.17 -40.89 -19.43
CA ARG A 68 -9.23 -40.14 -20.26
C ARG A 68 -9.90 -38.96 -20.97
N PHE A 69 -11.09 -39.19 -21.54
CA PHE A 69 -11.88 -38.12 -22.15
C PHE A 69 -12.26 -37.03 -21.13
N ILE A 70 -12.73 -37.41 -19.92
CA ILE A 70 -13.06 -36.43 -18.88
C ILE A 70 -11.83 -35.62 -18.49
N PHE A 71 -10.68 -36.24 -18.25
CA PHE A 71 -9.45 -35.51 -17.87
C PHE A 71 -8.92 -34.59 -18.97
N GLN A 72 -9.09 -34.95 -20.24
CA GLN A 72 -8.59 -34.17 -21.37
C GLN A 72 -9.54 -33.05 -21.80
N GLU A 73 -10.86 -33.31 -21.78
CA GLU A 73 -11.85 -32.43 -22.39
C GLU A 73 -12.64 -31.58 -21.39
N SER A 74 -12.59 -31.92 -20.09
CA SER A 74 -13.29 -31.12 -19.07
C SER A 74 -12.60 -29.77 -18.90
N ARG A 75 -13.35 -28.71 -19.14
CA ARG A 75 -12.87 -27.34 -18.97
C ARG A 75 -12.94 -26.94 -17.51
N MET A 76 -12.05 -26.03 -17.12
CA MET A 76 -12.18 -25.33 -15.85
C MET A 76 -13.53 -24.62 -15.77
N LYS A 77 -14.15 -24.65 -14.60
CA LYS A 77 -15.44 -24.01 -14.39
C LYS A 77 -15.26 -22.50 -14.45
N THR A 78 -16.06 -21.84 -15.29
CA THR A 78 -16.06 -20.38 -15.40
C THR A 78 -17.43 -19.80 -15.05
N VAL A 79 -17.44 -18.50 -14.72
CA VAL A 79 -18.67 -17.68 -14.63
C VAL A 79 -18.82 -16.78 -15.85
N ILE A 80 -19.92 -16.03 -15.91
CA ILE A 80 -20.17 -15.01 -16.94
C ILE A 80 -18.96 -14.08 -17.00
N GLY A 81 -18.45 -13.83 -18.21
CA GLY A 81 -17.19 -13.10 -18.44
C GLY A 81 -15.95 -13.98 -18.58
N GLY A 82 -16.06 -15.31 -18.43
CA GLY A 82 -14.95 -16.24 -18.66
C GLY A 82 -13.99 -16.38 -17.48
N HIS A 83 -14.28 -15.75 -16.34
CA HIS A 83 -13.47 -15.86 -15.12
C HIS A 83 -13.52 -17.29 -14.57
N THR A 84 -12.35 -17.87 -14.35
CA THR A 84 -12.20 -19.22 -13.79
C THR A 84 -12.51 -19.20 -12.30
N LEU A 85 -13.34 -20.13 -11.84
CA LEU A 85 -13.67 -20.26 -10.43
C LEU A 85 -12.49 -20.84 -9.64
N THR A 86 -12.13 -20.17 -8.56
CA THR A 86 -11.30 -20.74 -7.49
C THR A 86 -12.16 -21.52 -6.49
N GLY A 87 -11.53 -22.20 -5.54
CA GLY A 87 -12.24 -22.88 -4.45
C GLY A 87 -13.03 -21.92 -3.55
N GLU A 88 -12.47 -20.74 -3.27
CA GLU A 88 -13.11 -19.69 -2.46
C GLU A 88 -14.37 -19.14 -3.16
N MET A 89 -14.25 -18.79 -4.44
CA MET A 89 -15.36 -18.37 -5.28
C MET A 89 -16.47 -19.44 -5.36
N LEU A 90 -16.09 -20.71 -5.52
CA LEU A 90 -17.05 -21.81 -5.51
C LEU A 90 -17.78 -21.90 -4.16
N GLY A 91 -17.08 -21.70 -3.05
CA GLY A 91 -17.67 -21.62 -1.71
C GLY A 91 -18.74 -20.53 -1.62
N HIS A 92 -18.45 -19.32 -2.10
CA HIS A 92 -19.42 -18.22 -2.15
C HIS A 92 -20.67 -18.56 -2.97
N LEU A 93 -20.50 -19.21 -4.14
CA LEU A 93 -21.63 -19.62 -4.97
C LEU A 93 -22.49 -20.70 -4.29
N VAL A 94 -21.85 -21.72 -3.69
CA VAL A 94 -22.56 -22.80 -2.99
C VAL A 94 -23.38 -22.22 -1.84
N THR A 95 -22.78 -21.37 -0.99
CA THR A 95 -23.48 -20.71 0.11
C THR A 95 -24.67 -19.91 -0.41
N THR A 96 -24.45 -19.05 -1.41
CA THR A 96 -25.50 -18.20 -1.99
C THR A 96 -26.68 -19.04 -2.51
N TYR A 97 -26.39 -20.13 -3.26
CA TYR A 97 -27.44 -20.97 -3.82
C TYR A 97 -28.20 -21.76 -2.76
N VAL A 98 -27.50 -22.38 -1.81
CA VAL A 98 -28.12 -23.17 -0.75
C VAL A 98 -29.00 -22.31 0.14
N GLU A 99 -28.54 -21.12 0.54
CA GLU A 99 -29.33 -20.19 1.34
C GLU A 99 -30.57 -19.69 0.60
N THR A 100 -30.43 -19.35 -0.69
CA THR A 100 -31.57 -18.93 -1.53
C THR A 100 -32.64 -20.01 -1.61
N ILE A 101 -32.23 -21.27 -1.83
CA ILE A 101 -33.15 -22.42 -1.86
C ILE A 101 -33.80 -22.64 -0.50
N ALA A 102 -33.02 -22.58 0.59
CA ALA A 102 -33.52 -22.78 1.95
C ALA A 102 -34.58 -21.74 2.35
N GLN A 103 -34.52 -20.54 1.76
CA GLN A 103 -35.52 -19.47 1.94
C GLN A 103 -36.75 -19.62 1.03
N GLY A 104 -36.83 -20.67 0.20
CA GLY A 104 -37.92 -20.88 -0.75
C GLY A 104 -37.83 -20.05 -2.03
N ASN A 105 -36.69 -19.39 -2.26
CA ASN A 105 -36.45 -18.56 -3.44
C ASN A 105 -35.74 -19.37 -4.54
N VAL A 106 -35.80 -18.88 -5.80
CA VAL A 106 -35.11 -19.50 -6.94
C VAL A 106 -33.71 -18.89 -7.11
N PRO A 107 -32.63 -19.69 -7.11
CA PRO A 107 -31.28 -19.19 -7.37
C PRO A 107 -31.14 -18.48 -8.71
N CYS A 108 -30.56 -17.28 -8.71
CA CYS A 108 -30.21 -16.53 -9.90
C CYS A 108 -28.68 -16.50 -10.09
N LEU A 109 -28.20 -16.99 -11.23
CA LEU A 109 -26.77 -17.05 -11.55
C LEU A 109 -26.13 -15.66 -11.56
N GLU A 110 -26.78 -14.67 -12.19
CA GLU A 110 -26.24 -13.31 -12.28
C GLU A 110 -26.13 -12.65 -10.91
N ASN A 111 -27.16 -12.78 -10.07
CA ASN A 111 -27.14 -12.21 -8.72
C ASN A 111 -26.04 -12.85 -7.86
N ALA A 112 -25.88 -14.17 -7.93
CA ALA A 112 -24.84 -14.86 -7.18
C ALA A 112 -23.43 -14.45 -7.63
N VAL A 113 -23.21 -14.30 -8.94
CA VAL A 113 -21.94 -13.83 -9.50
C VAL A 113 -21.66 -12.38 -9.09
N LEU A 114 -22.66 -11.50 -9.07
CA LEU A 114 -22.52 -10.11 -8.60
C LEU A 114 -22.18 -10.03 -7.12
N SER A 115 -22.85 -10.80 -6.27
CA SER A 115 -22.56 -10.85 -4.83
C SER A 115 -21.14 -11.37 -4.56
N MET A 116 -20.74 -12.45 -5.25
CA MET A 116 -19.39 -12.98 -5.18
C MET A 116 -18.35 -11.97 -5.66
N ALA A 117 -18.60 -11.26 -6.77
CA ALA A 117 -17.68 -10.24 -7.28
C ALA A 117 -17.44 -9.13 -6.25
N LYS A 118 -18.47 -8.68 -5.54
CA LYS A 118 -18.31 -7.66 -4.48
C LYS A 118 -17.40 -8.15 -3.36
N ILE A 119 -17.55 -9.40 -2.91
CA ILE A 119 -16.73 -9.98 -1.84
C ILE A 119 -15.27 -10.09 -2.31
N GLU A 120 -15.06 -10.67 -3.49
CA GLU A 120 -13.71 -10.89 -4.03
C GLU A 120 -12.99 -9.58 -4.39
N ASN A 121 -13.71 -8.58 -4.90
CA ASN A 121 -13.12 -7.27 -5.20
C ASN A 121 -12.80 -6.50 -3.92
N GLN A 122 -13.60 -6.61 -2.86
CA GLN A 122 -13.23 -6.03 -1.56
C GLN A 122 -11.98 -6.71 -0.99
N ALA A 123 -11.91 -8.04 -1.04
CA ALA A 123 -10.72 -8.78 -0.62
C ALA A 123 -9.49 -8.41 -1.48
N ALA A 124 -9.67 -8.13 -2.77
CA ALA A 124 -8.61 -7.64 -3.65
C ALA A 124 -8.12 -6.23 -3.25
N VAL A 125 -9.01 -5.34 -2.80
CA VAL A 125 -8.62 -4.02 -2.24
C VAL A 125 -7.78 -4.22 -0.99
N ASP A 126 -8.23 -5.07 -0.07
CA ASP A 126 -7.55 -5.30 1.20
C ASP A 126 -6.16 -5.93 0.98
N GLU A 127 -6.07 -6.91 0.07
CA GLU A 127 -4.80 -7.54 -0.32
C GLU A 127 -3.85 -6.54 -1.01
N GLY A 128 -4.35 -5.75 -1.96
CA GLY A 128 -3.57 -4.71 -2.63
C GLY A 128 -3.03 -3.68 -1.65
N LEU A 129 -3.86 -3.22 -0.71
CA LEU A 129 -3.44 -2.28 0.33
C LEU A 129 -2.39 -2.89 1.27
N ALA A 130 -2.55 -4.16 1.65
CA ALA A 130 -1.56 -4.85 2.49
C ALA A 130 -0.20 -4.98 1.77
N VAL A 131 -0.21 -5.29 0.47
CA VAL A 131 1.01 -5.30 -0.36
C VAL A 131 1.66 -3.92 -0.39
N TYR A 132 0.87 -2.86 -0.61
CA TYR A 132 1.37 -1.48 -0.61
C TYR A 132 2.03 -1.13 0.74
N GLN A 133 1.33 -1.39 1.84
CA GLN A 133 1.81 -1.07 3.19
C GLN A 133 3.13 -1.76 3.48
N LYS A 134 3.22 -3.06 3.19
CA LYS A 134 4.44 -3.85 3.35
C LYS A 134 5.60 -3.30 2.52
N GLY A 135 5.35 -2.90 1.27
CA GLY A 135 6.37 -2.30 0.41
C GLY A 135 6.94 -0.98 0.96
N MET A 136 6.14 -0.24 1.74
CA MET A 136 6.54 1.04 2.33
C MET A 136 7.15 0.93 3.74
N GLU A 137 7.13 -0.25 4.37
CA GLU A 137 7.65 -0.45 5.75
C GLU A 137 9.15 -0.15 5.85
N ASP A 138 9.94 -0.65 4.91
CA ASP A 138 11.40 -0.48 4.91
C ASP A 138 11.80 1.00 4.79
N VAL A 139 11.11 1.75 3.94
CA VAL A 139 11.38 3.18 3.75
C VAL A 139 10.96 3.99 4.97
N LYS A 140 9.82 3.64 5.56
CA LYS A 140 9.31 4.29 6.77
C LYS A 140 10.29 4.15 7.93
N ALA A 141 10.98 3.02 8.06
CA ALA A 141 12.00 2.81 9.08
C ALA A 141 13.24 3.72 8.92
N LEU A 142 13.46 4.28 7.72
CA LEU A 142 14.61 5.12 7.39
C LEU A 142 14.34 6.63 7.55
N PHE A 143 13.13 7.03 7.97
CA PHE A 143 12.79 8.45 8.07
C PHE A 143 13.75 9.22 9.01
N PRO A 144 14.17 10.45 8.64
CA PRO A 144 13.80 11.16 7.41
C PRO A 144 14.62 10.75 6.18
N VAL A 145 13.95 10.64 5.03
CA VAL A 145 14.52 10.30 3.71
C VAL A 145 14.28 11.40 2.67
N ASP A 146 15.00 11.33 1.56
CA ASP A 146 14.81 12.20 0.39
C ASP A 146 13.43 11.98 -0.26
N ILE A 147 12.90 13.05 -0.87
CA ILE A 147 11.58 13.02 -1.51
C ILE A 147 11.54 12.08 -2.72
N ASN A 148 12.66 11.97 -3.47
CA ASN A 148 12.74 11.10 -4.63
C ASN A 148 12.77 9.64 -4.20
N GLN A 149 13.55 9.32 -3.15
CA GLN A 149 13.56 7.98 -2.57
C GLN A 149 12.16 7.55 -2.09
N LEU A 150 11.42 8.44 -1.41
CA LEU A 150 10.05 8.15 -0.98
C LEU A 150 9.10 7.94 -2.18
N SER A 151 9.26 8.74 -3.24
CA SER A 151 8.43 8.68 -4.44
C SER A 151 8.67 7.42 -5.27
N GLU A 152 9.94 7.00 -5.42
CA GLU A 152 10.32 5.79 -6.14
C GLU A 152 9.73 4.53 -5.48
N ASN A 153 9.82 4.45 -4.15
CA ASN A 153 9.26 3.32 -3.40
C ASN A 153 7.72 3.32 -3.41
N HIS A 154 7.10 4.50 -3.38
CA HIS A 154 5.65 4.63 -3.55
C HIS A 154 5.21 4.05 -4.91
N LEU A 155 5.85 4.47 -6.01
CA LEU A 155 5.51 4.01 -7.36
C LEU A 155 5.69 2.48 -7.51
N GLN A 156 6.78 1.94 -6.96
CA GLN A 156 7.02 0.50 -6.96
C GLN A 156 5.93 -0.26 -6.17
N SER A 157 5.63 0.20 -4.96
CA SER A 157 4.64 -0.44 -4.08
C SER A 157 3.22 -0.33 -4.65
N GLU A 158 2.86 0.81 -5.25
CA GLU A 158 1.58 1.03 -5.92
C GLU A 158 1.41 0.11 -7.13
N THR A 159 2.47 -0.08 -7.91
CA THR A 159 2.46 -1.01 -9.05
C THR A 159 2.21 -2.45 -8.57
N GLN A 160 2.90 -2.88 -7.51
CA GLN A 160 2.72 -4.21 -6.93
C GLN A 160 1.31 -4.41 -6.34
N ALA A 161 0.79 -3.40 -5.64
CA ALA A 161 -0.56 -3.41 -5.10
C ALA A 161 -1.62 -3.54 -6.20
N THR A 162 -1.47 -2.78 -7.29
CA THR A 162 -2.36 -2.84 -8.46
C THR A 162 -2.30 -4.20 -9.14
N GLN A 163 -1.11 -4.80 -9.27
CA GLN A 163 -0.96 -6.15 -9.83
C GLN A 163 -1.62 -7.22 -8.95
N ALA A 164 -1.47 -7.14 -7.63
CA ALA A 164 -2.13 -8.04 -6.69
C ALA A 164 -3.67 -7.91 -6.81
N PHE A 165 -4.18 -6.68 -6.85
CA PHE A 165 -5.60 -6.41 -7.07
C PHE A 165 -6.09 -7.02 -8.38
N MET A 166 -5.44 -6.73 -9.51
CA MET A 166 -5.86 -7.21 -10.84
C MET A 166 -5.83 -8.74 -10.99
N LYS A 167 -4.99 -9.42 -10.21
CA LYS A 167 -4.92 -10.89 -10.20
C LYS A 167 -6.15 -11.52 -9.53
N ARG A 168 -6.71 -10.85 -8.53
CA ARG A 168 -7.84 -11.36 -7.73
C ARG A 168 -9.19 -10.81 -8.17
N SER A 169 -9.23 -9.54 -8.56
CA SER A 169 -10.48 -8.85 -8.88
C SER A 169 -11.11 -9.40 -10.16
N PHE A 170 -12.43 -9.33 -10.21
CA PHE A 170 -13.19 -9.62 -11.42
C PHE A 170 -14.53 -8.88 -11.41
N LYS A 171 -15.05 -8.59 -12.61
CA LYS A 171 -16.33 -7.88 -12.79
C LYS A 171 -16.42 -6.53 -12.04
N ASP A 172 -15.31 -5.81 -11.93
CA ASP A 172 -15.27 -4.40 -11.47
C ASP A 172 -15.52 -3.46 -12.65
N GLU A 173 -16.70 -3.55 -13.28
CA GLU A 173 -17.01 -2.89 -14.56
C GLU A 173 -16.94 -1.36 -14.47
N ASN A 174 -17.28 -0.78 -13.32
CA ASN A 174 -17.23 0.67 -13.07
C ASN A 174 -15.87 1.13 -12.52
N GLY A 175 -14.94 0.21 -12.23
CA GLY A 175 -13.68 0.52 -11.55
C GLY A 175 -13.85 1.05 -10.13
N GLU A 176 -14.96 0.73 -9.46
CA GLU A 176 -15.29 1.25 -8.12
C GLU A 176 -14.29 0.73 -7.08
N PHE A 177 -13.92 -0.55 -7.17
CA PHE A 177 -12.98 -1.16 -6.24
C PHE A 177 -11.55 -0.77 -6.55
N LEU A 178 -11.18 -0.68 -7.83
CA LEU A 178 -9.87 -0.14 -8.21
C LEU A 178 -9.69 1.31 -7.71
N LYS A 179 -10.74 2.13 -7.81
CA LYS A 179 -10.74 3.49 -7.27
C LYS A 179 -10.62 3.49 -5.74
N ALA A 180 -11.33 2.58 -5.05
CA ALA A 180 -11.23 2.44 -3.60
C ALA A 180 -9.81 2.08 -3.16
N LEU A 181 -9.12 1.20 -3.89
CA LEU A 181 -7.70 0.89 -3.66
C LEU A 181 -6.82 2.13 -3.84
N ALA A 182 -7.00 2.87 -4.94
CA ALA A 182 -6.23 4.09 -5.21
C ALA A 182 -6.43 5.16 -4.12
N GLU A 183 -7.67 5.34 -3.64
CA GLU A 183 -7.99 6.24 -2.52
C GLU A 183 -7.32 5.79 -1.21
N ALA A 184 -7.35 4.49 -0.90
CA ALA A 184 -6.69 3.94 0.28
C ALA A 184 -5.17 4.12 0.24
N ILE A 185 -4.55 3.86 -0.92
CA ILE A 185 -3.11 4.10 -1.16
C ILE A 185 -2.80 5.59 -1.01
N SER A 186 -3.59 6.48 -1.62
CA SER A 186 -3.39 7.94 -1.53
C SER A 186 -3.43 8.44 -0.08
N ASN A 187 -4.42 8.00 0.71
CA ASN A 187 -4.54 8.33 2.12
C ASN A 187 -3.33 7.84 2.94
N HIS A 188 -2.89 6.60 2.71
CA HIS A 188 -1.71 6.05 3.38
C HIS A 188 -0.43 6.82 3.00
N THR A 189 -0.30 7.17 1.73
CA THR A 189 0.84 7.91 1.18
C THR A 189 0.93 9.31 1.77
N ALA A 190 -0.17 10.05 1.84
CA ALA A 190 -0.21 11.37 2.49
C ALA A 190 0.27 11.31 3.95
N ASN A 191 -0.09 10.25 4.68
CA ASN A 191 0.38 10.03 6.04
C ASN A 191 1.90 9.76 6.11
N LEU A 192 2.44 8.97 5.18
CA LEU A 192 3.89 8.73 5.09
C LEU A 192 4.67 10.02 4.79
N PHE A 193 4.20 10.85 3.85
CA PHE A 193 4.82 12.16 3.57
C PHE A 193 4.79 13.09 4.78
N LYS A 194 3.70 13.06 5.56
CA LYS A 194 3.61 13.82 6.82
C LYS A 194 4.64 13.31 7.84
N GLN A 195 4.69 12.01 8.08
CA GLN A 195 5.64 11.41 9.02
C GLN A 195 7.10 11.67 8.63
N ASN A 196 7.43 11.62 7.33
CA ASN A 196 8.77 11.95 6.83
C ASN A 196 9.13 13.42 7.09
N ARG A 197 8.17 14.35 6.87
CA ARG A 197 8.34 15.78 7.18
C ARG A 197 8.53 16.00 8.67
N ASP A 198 7.71 15.40 9.52
CA ASP A 198 7.78 15.54 10.97
C ASP A 198 9.11 14.98 11.52
N ALA A 199 9.58 13.85 11.00
CA ALA A 199 10.88 13.27 11.35
C ALA A 199 12.05 14.18 10.93
N SER A 200 11.96 14.79 9.75
CA SER A 200 12.96 15.75 9.26
C SER A 200 13.00 16.99 10.15
N GLU A 201 11.83 17.57 10.47
CA GLU A 201 11.73 18.74 11.33
C GLU A 201 12.33 18.47 12.71
N LYS A 202 11.94 17.36 13.33
CA LYS A 202 12.44 16.95 14.65
C LYS A 202 13.96 16.81 14.66
N LYS A 203 14.53 16.15 13.63
CA LYS A 203 15.98 15.99 13.50
C LYS A 203 16.70 17.32 13.32
N CYS A 204 16.17 18.20 12.47
CA CYS A 204 16.76 19.51 12.19
C CYS A 204 16.74 20.43 13.42
N LYS A 205 15.62 20.47 14.16
CA LYS A 205 15.51 21.25 15.40
C LYS A 205 16.49 20.75 16.45
N ALA A 206 16.55 19.45 16.71
CA ALA A 206 17.49 18.87 17.67
C ALA A 206 18.96 19.14 17.29
N LEU A 207 19.29 19.11 16.00
CA LEU A 207 20.62 19.44 15.51
C LEU A 207 20.96 20.92 15.77
N LEU A 208 20.06 21.85 15.44
CA LEU A 208 20.28 23.28 15.66
C LEU A 208 20.39 23.62 17.15
N GLU A 209 19.54 23.03 17.99
CA GLU A 209 19.62 23.18 19.46
C GLU A 209 20.99 22.73 19.99
N ASN A 210 21.53 21.62 19.49
CA ASN A 210 22.85 21.14 19.89
C ASN A 210 23.97 22.07 19.39
N LEU A 211 23.92 22.47 18.11
CA LEU A 211 24.92 23.37 17.52
C LEU A 211 24.90 24.77 18.17
N SER A 212 23.73 25.28 18.57
CA SER A 212 23.60 26.60 19.19
C SER A 212 23.89 26.61 20.70
N ALA A 213 23.97 25.45 21.36
CA ALA A 213 24.08 25.36 22.82
C ALA A 213 25.24 26.19 23.40
N LEU A 214 26.43 26.12 22.80
CA LEU A 214 27.59 26.92 23.24
C LEU A 214 27.37 28.42 23.02
N MET A 215 26.73 28.80 21.92
CA MET A 215 26.41 30.19 21.64
C MET A 215 25.38 30.73 22.65
N ASP A 216 24.34 29.94 22.94
CA ASP A 216 23.28 30.26 23.90
C ASP A 216 23.82 30.36 25.35
N GLN A 217 24.81 29.53 25.69
CA GLN A 217 25.53 29.63 26.97
C GLN A 217 26.36 30.92 27.03
N GLY A 218 27.15 31.22 25.98
CA GLY A 218 27.93 32.45 25.91
C GLY A 218 27.05 33.72 25.97
N MET A 219 25.83 33.66 25.46
CA MET A 219 24.84 34.73 25.62
C MET A 219 24.48 34.97 27.09
N LYS A 220 24.23 33.89 27.86
CA LYS A 220 23.87 33.97 29.28
C LYS A 220 25.04 34.46 30.15
N GLU A 221 26.26 34.09 29.77
CA GLU A 221 27.49 34.47 30.47
C GLU A 221 28.00 35.87 30.08
N GLY A 222 27.36 36.53 29.11
CA GLY A 222 27.74 37.87 28.65
C GLY A 222 28.98 37.90 27.75
N THR A 223 29.35 36.77 27.12
CA THR A 223 30.52 36.65 26.24
C THR A 223 30.53 37.68 25.10
N TYR A 224 29.35 38.06 24.59
CA TYR A 224 29.21 39.02 23.51
C TYR A 224 28.99 40.47 23.99
N ALA A 225 28.93 40.70 25.30
CA ALA A 225 28.74 42.03 25.90
C ALA A 225 30.07 42.75 26.13
N THR A 226 31.00 42.64 25.17
CA THR A 226 32.31 43.29 25.16
C THR A 226 32.51 44.07 23.86
N PRO A 227 33.41 45.05 23.80
CA PRO A 227 33.82 45.66 22.53
C PRO A 227 34.26 44.59 21.51
N GLY A 228 33.71 44.63 20.30
CA GLY A 228 33.92 43.63 19.25
C GLY A 228 33.08 42.35 19.39
N GLY A 229 32.23 42.24 20.42
CA GLY A 229 31.42 41.06 20.70
C GLY A 229 30.44 40.67 19.58
N TYR A 230 29.97 41.63 18.78
CA TYR A 230 29.12 41.34 17.63
C TYR A 230 29.86 40.56 16.54
N GLY A 231 31.14 40.87 16.31
CA GLY A 231 31.97 40.13 15.37
C GLY A 231 32.15 38.67 15.77
N LEU A 232 32.34 38.41 17.08
CA LEU A 232 32.41 37.07 17.64
C LEU A 232 31.08 36.32 17.47
N TYR A 233 29.96 36.98 17.77
CA TYR A 233 28.61 36.42 17.58
C TYR A 233 28.36 36.01 16.12
N CYS A 234 28.69 36.89 15.16
CA CYS A 234 28.56 36.59 13.74
C CYS A 234 29.40 35.39 13.29
N ASN A 235 30.61 35.23 13.84
CA ASN A 235 31.48 34.08 13.55
C ASN A 235 30.87 32.78 14.07
N HIS A 236 30.43 32.76 15.34
CA HIS A 236 29.75 31.58 15.91
C HIS A 236 28.49 31.21 15.12
N HIS A 237 27.68 32.20 14.79
CA HIS A 237 26.49 31.99 13.99
C HIS A 237 26.80 31.45 12.59
N TYR A 238 27.84 31.96 11.91
CA TYR A 238 28.32 31.42 10.64
C TYR A 238 28.75 29.95 10.77
N ASN A 239 29.49 29.60 11.83
CA ASN A 239 29.94 28.24 12.08
C ASN A 239 28.77 27.28 12.33
N ILE A 240 27.75 27.69 13.08
CA ILE A 240 26.52 26.91 13.28
C ILE A 240 25.86 26.59 11.94
N VAL A 241 25.67 27.60 11.09
CA VAL A 241 25.04 27.42 9.77
C VAL A 241 25.88 26.50 8.88
N ALA A 242 27.21 26.67 8.88
CA ALA A 242 28.11 25.81 8.11
C ALA A 242 28.06 24.35 8.56
N GLN A 243 28.12 24.10 9.87
CA GLN A 243 28.03 22.76 10.46
C GLN A 243 26.66 22.13 10.20
N TYR A 244 25.57 22.90 10.37
CA TYR A 244 24.23 22.45 10.06
C TYR A 244 24.10 22.03 8.59
N ARG A 245 24.59 22.85 7.65
CA ARG A 245 24.53 22.55 6.21
C ARG A 245 25.36 21.32 5.84
N ALA A 246 26.51 21.12 6.49
CA ALA A 246 27.38 19.96 6.27
C ALA A 246 26.78 18.63 6.75
N GLU A 247 25.90 18.64 7.76
CA GLU A 247 25.32 17.40 8.31
C GLU A 247 24.47 16.64 7.26
N PRO A 248 24.74 15.35 6.98
CA PRO A 248 23.96 14.61 5.99
C PRO A 248 22.59 14.15 6.54
N LYS A 249 21.68 13.74 5.64
CA LYS A 249 20.42 13.06 5.98
C LYS A 249 19.52 13.84 6.95
N LYS A 250 19.41 15.16 6.79
CA LYS A 250 18.50 16.03 7.57
C LYS A 250 17.04 15.91 7.11
N GLY A 251 16.83 15.47 5.87
CA GLY A 251 15.52 15.30 5.27
C GLY A 251 14.96 16.58 4.63
N VAL A 252 13.70 16.49 4.21
CA VAL A 252 13.04 17.46 3.34
C VAL A 252 12.78 18.84 3.96
N ARG A 253 12.78 18.98 5.29
CA ARG A 253 12.53 20.28 5.98
C ARG A 253 13.81 21.03 6.36
N ALA A 254 14.97 20.57 5.90
CA ALA A 254 16.26 21.11 6.33
C ALA A 254 16.39 22.63 6.12
N GLU A 255 16.05 23.15 4.94
CA GLU A 255 16.20 24.60 4.68
C GLU A 255 15.11 25.42 5.38
N GLU A 256 13.85 24.96 5.38
CA GLU A 256 12.74 25.66 6.05
C GLU A 256 12.99 25.82 7.56
N VAL A 257 13.52 24.78 8.22
CA VAL A 257 13.85 24.84 9.65
C VAL A 257 15.04 25.77 9.90
N LEU A 258 16.03 25.79 9.00
CA LEU A 258 17.15 26.71 9.09
C LEU A 258 16.70 28.16 8.93
N GLU A 259 15.88 28.46 7.92
CA GLU A 259 15.32 29.79 7.70
C GLU A 259 14.55 30.30 8.93
N GLN A 260 13.74 29.43 9.54
CA GLN A 260 13.03 29.79 10.77
C GLN A 260 13.99 30.08 11.92
N PHE A 261 15.02 29.26 12.12
CA PHE A 261 16.05 29.49 13.14
C PHE A 261 16.78 30.82 12.93
N LEU A 262 17.17 31.14 11.68
CA LEU A 262 17.83 32.40 11.33
C LEU A 262 16.92 33.61 11.63
N LYS A 263 15.63 33.48 11.33
CA LYS A 263 14.63 34.50 11.62
C LYS A 263 14.49 34.71 13.14
N ASP A 264 14.45 33.64 13.92
CA ASP A 264 14.34 33.71 15.37
C ASP A 264 15.58 34.37 16.02
N LYS A 265 16.77 34.15 15.45
CA LYS A 265 18.03 34.78 15.91
C LYS A 265 18.24 36.23 15.45
N SER A 266 17.37 36.79 14.61
CA SER A 266 17.54 38.14 14.05
C SER A 266 17.43 39.26 15.10
N ALA A 267 16.47 39.16 16.01
CA ALA A 267 16.27 40.14 17.08
C ALA A 267 17.42 40.13 18.10
N GLU A 268 17.94 38.94 18.39
CA GLU A 268 19.13 38.72 19.23
C GLU A 268 20.36 39.38 18.59
N SER A 269 20.62 39.08 17.31
CA SER A 269 21.70 39.68 16.53
C SER A 269 21.65 41.21 16.52
N TYR A 270 20.46 41.79 16.32
CA TYR A 270 20.29 43.25 16.33
C TYR A 270 20.60 43.86 17.69
N SER A 271 20.17 43.21 18.78
CA SER A 271 20.41 43.69 20.15
C SER A 271 21.91 43.70 20.49
N ILE A 272 22.63 42.64 20.13
CA ILE A 272 24.08 42.54 20.33
C ILE A 272 24.83 43.61 19.54
N LEU A 273 24.43 43.86 18.28
CA LEU A 273 25.03 44.90 17.46
C LEU A 273 24.91 46.29 18.10
N GLN A 274 23.75 46.61 18.67
CA GLN A 274 23.55 47.90 19.34
C GLN A 274 24.39 48.02 20.61
N ALA A 275 24.46 46.94 21.41
CA ALA A 275 25.27 46.90 22.62
C ALA A 275 26.76 47.08 22.31
N ASP A 276 27.29 46.36 21.32
CA ASP A 276 28.70 46.44 20.91
C ASP A 276 29.07 47.85 20.42
N LYS A 277 28.23 48.49 19.60
CA LYS A 277 28.45 49.88 19.15
C LYS A 277 28.62 50.85 20.33
N GLN A 278 27.78 50.72 21.36
CA GLN A 278 27.87 51.57 22.54
C GLN A 278 29.12 51.29 23.38
N LEU A 279 29.48 50.02 23.55
CA LEU A 279 30.65 49.61 24.32
C LEU A 279 31.95 50.04 23.63
N THR A 280 32.05 49.81 22.31
CA THR A 280 33.19 50.20 21.49
C THR A 280 33.39 51.72 21.47
N GLU A 281 32.31 52.51 21.39
CA GLU A 281 32.40 53.97 21.43
C GLU A 281 32.88 54.48 22.81
N LYS A 282 32.36 53.90 23.90
CA LYS A 282 32.82 54.24 25.26
C LYS A 282 34.31 53.93 25.45
N GLU A 283 34.79 52.79 24.93
CA GLU A 283 36.18 52.41 25.02
C GLU A 283 37.11 53.41 24.31
N LYS A 284 36.73 53.87 23.11
CA LYS A 284 37.46 54.92 22.38
C LYS A 284 37.53 56.23 23.17
N GLN A 285 36.44 56.64 23.82
CA GLN A 285 36.41 57.87 24.64
C GLN A 285 37.31 57.79 25.87
N ILE A 286 37.48 56.59 26.46
CA ILE A 286 38.37 56.37 27.60
C ILE A 286 39.84 56.41 27.14
N GLN A 287 40.17 55.78 26.02
CA GLN A 287 41.53 55.79 25.46
C GLN A 287 41.94 57.15 24.88
N GLY A 288 40.99 57.98 24.45
CA GLY A 288 41.23 59.33 23.90
C GLY A 288 41.43 60.45 24.95
N LYS A 289 41.32 60.18 26.25
CA LYS A 289 41.63 61.16 27.32
C LYS A 289 43.11 61.07 27.70
N PRO A 290 43.94 62.11 27.46
CA PRO A 290 45.30 62.11 27.97
C PRO A 290 45.28 62.16 29.50
N HIS A 291 46.10 61.34 30.16
CA HIS A 291 46.38 61.45 31.59
C HIS A 291 46.87 62.87 31.90
N LEU A 292 46.01 63.74 32.42
CA LEU A 292 46.45 64.96 33.09
C LEU A 292 47.11 64.55 34.40
N ASN A 293 48.44 64.48 34.40
CA ASN A 293 49.24 64.54 35.61
C ASN A 293 48.98 65.90 36.28
N VAL A 294 48.15 65.92 37.31
CA VAL A 294 48.03 67.08 38.19
C VAL A 294 49.23 67.06 39.14
N PHE A 295 50.21 67.90 38.81
CA PHE A 295 51.27 68.34 39.72
C PHE A 295 50.66 68.86 41.04
N PHE A 296 51.11 68.34 42.17
CA PHE A 296 50.97 68.99 43.48
C PHE A 296 52.36 69.30 44.03
N LEU A 297 52.71 70.58 44.08
CA LEU A 297 53.71 71.20 44.96
C LEU A 297 53.34 72.71 45.08
N PRO A 298 53.79 73.46 46.10
CA PRO A 298 53.96 73.14 47.53
C PRO A 298 53.36 74.25 48.43
N ILE A 299 53.22 74.05 49.75
CA ILE A 299 53.13 75.19 50.70
C ILE A 299 54.04 74.95 51.90
N ARG A 300 54.97 75.90 52.08
CA ARG A 300 55.86 76.13 53.23
C ARG A 300 55.08 76.44 54.51
N LYS A 301 55.60 75.98 55.64
CA LYS A 301 56.27 76.84 56.64
C LYS A 301 57.51 76.14 57.14
#